data_AF-A0A0C2FSN2-F1
#
_entry.id   AF-A0A0C2FSN2-F1
#
_cell.length_a   1.000
_cell.length_b   1.000
_cell.length_c   1.000
_cell.angle_alpha   90.00
_cell.angle_beta   90.00
_cell.angle_gamma   90.00
#
_symmetry.space_group_name_H-M   'P 1'
#
loop_
_entity.id
_entity.type
_entity.pdbx_description
1 polymer ?
#
loop_
_entity_poly.entity_id
_entity_poly.type
_entity_poly.pdbx_seq_one_letter_code
_entity_poly.pdbx_strand_id
1 'polypeptide(L)'
;TNQKWFHRRKILTPTFHFNILQGYHDIFARQGEVLVDLIAEEKGDFDLFPYIKRCALDIICETAMGTSINAQKGANNEYVRAVERLSAIIWDYERGSDGHGRDAVTN
;
A
#
# COMPACT_ATOMS: atom_id res chain seq x y z
N THR A 1 -25.91 3.53 -8.55
CA THR A 1 -24.65 3.04 -7.93
C THR A 1 -24.07 1.82 -8.65
N ASN A 2 -24.90 0.84 -9.05
CA ASN A 2 -24.43 -0.42 -9.66
C ASN A 2 -23.78 -0.29 -11.06
N GLN A 3 -24.41 0.45 -11.99
CA GLN A 3 -23.86 0.60 -13.36
C GLN A 3 -22.55 1.37 -13.43
N LYS A 4 -22.38 2.42 -12.59
CA LYS A 4 -21.12 3.19 -12.52
C LYS A 4 -19.96 2.34 -12.00
N TRP A 5 -20.19 1.53 -10.96
CA TRP A 5 -19.18 0.60 -10.44
C TRP A 5 -18.82 -0.46 -11.48
N PHE A 6 -19.83 -1.07 -12.12
CA PHE A 6 -19.63 -2.10 -13.13
C PHE A 6 -18.81 -1.58 -14.31
N HIS A 7 -19.13 -0.39 -14.81
CA HIS A 7 -18.38 0.24 -15.90
C HIS A 7 -16.91 0.51 -15.52
N ARG A 8 -16.65 1.06 -14.32
CA ARG A 8 -15.29 1.32 -13.84
C ARG A 8 -14.50 0.02 -13.67
N ARG A 9 -15.11 -1.01 -13.09
CA ARG A 9 -14.44 -2.31 -12.89
C ARG A 9 -14.13 -2.97 -14.22
N LYS A 10 -15.02 -2.88 -15.21
CA LYS A 10 -14.76 -3.36 -16.58
C LYS A 10 -13.52 -2.72 -17.22
N ILE A 11 -13.27 -1.44 -16.95
CA ILE A 11 -12.08 -0.72 -17.46
C ILE A 11 -10.81 -1.11 -16.69
N LEU A 12 -10.90 -1.39 -15.38
CA LEU A 12 -9.75 -1.68 -14.53
C LEU A 12 -9.27 -3.15 -14.57
N THR A 13 -10.18 -4.10 -14.81
CA THR A 13 -9.84 -5.54 -14.82
C THR A 13 -8.67 -5.91 -15.77
N PRO A 14 -8.54 -5.33 -17.00
CA PRO A 14 -7.43 -5.64 -17.89
C PRO A 14 -6.05 -5.30 -17.32
N THR A 15 -5.95 -4.30 -16.43
CA THR A 15 -4.69 -3.87 -15.80
C THR A 15 -4.10 -4.91 -14.83
N PHE A 16 -4.92 -5.86 -14.40
CA PHE A 16 -4.52 -6.99 -13.55
C PHE A 16 -4.52 -8.32 -14.33
N HIS A 17 -4.56 -8.28 -15.67
CA HIS A 17 -4.42 -9.46 -16.49
C HIS A 17 -2.98 -9.99 -16.40
N PHE A 18 -2.82 -11.32 -16.42
CA PHE A 18 -1.55 -12.01 -16.13
C PHE A 18 -0.35 -11.49 -16.97
N ASN A 19 -0.57 -11.19 -18.25
CA ASN A 19 0.44 -10.65 -19.15
C ASN A 19 1.01 -9.29 -18.69
N ILE A 20 0.19 -8.46 -18.03
CA ILE A 20 0.65 -7.17 -17.48
C ILE A 20 1.38 -7.41 -16.15
N LEU A 21 0.87 -8.33 -15.31
CA LEU A 21 1.51 -8.70 -14.05
C LEU A 21 2.93 -9.26 -14.23
N GLN A 22 3.18 -10.00 -15.32
CA GLN A 22 4.53 -10.46 -15.66
C GLN A 22 5.50 -9.28 -15.86
N GLY A 23 5.03 -8.15 -16.41
CA GLY A 23 5.83 -6.93 -16.55
C GLY A 23 6.12 -6.24 -15.22
N TYR A 24 5.40 -6.55 -14.13
CA TYR A 24 5.67 -5.98 -12.81
C TYR A 24 6.77 -6.73 -12.04
N HIS A 25 7.17 -7.92 -12.50
CA HIS A 25 8.22 -8.70 -11.85
C HIS A 25 9.53 -7.93 -11.75
N ASP A 26 9.92 -7.23 -12.81
CA ASP A 26 11.15 -6.42 -12.84
C ASP A 26 11.11 -5.26 -11.83
N ILE A 27 9.92 -4.69 -11.61
CA ILE A 27 9.70 -3.64 -10.62
C ILE A 27 9.82 -4.21 -9.20
N PHE A 28 9.21 -5.37 -8.94
CA PHE A 28 9.33 -6.03 -7.63
C PHE A 28 10.78 -6.41 -7.32
N ALA A 29 11.52 -6.95 -8.30
CA ALA A 29 12.92 -7.31 -8.14
C ALA A 29 13.77 -6.09 -7.77
N ARG A 30 13.69 -5.01 -8.55
CA ARG A 30 14.45 -3.79 -8.27
C ARG A 30 14.08 -3.13 -6.94
N GLN A 31 12.79 -3.04 -6.60
CA GLN A 31 12.37 -2.47 -5.32
C GLN A 31 12.75 -3.37 -4.14
N GLY A 32 12.84 -4.70 -4.36
CA GLY A 32 13.36 -5.67 -3.41
C GLY A 32 14.86 -5.54 -3.17
N GLU A 33 15.66 -5.29 -4.20
CA GLU A 33 17.09 -5.00 -4.05
C GLU A 33 17.32 -3.77 -3.16
N VAL A 34 16.58 -2.67 -3.42
CA VAL A 34 16.64 -1.46 -2.59
C VAL A 34 16.27 -1.75 -1.14
N LEU A 35 15.26 -2.60 -0.90
CA LEU A 35 14.84 -2.98 0.44
C LEU A 35 15.95 -3.75 1.17
N VAL A 36 16.58 -4.71 0.50
CA VAL A 36 17.68 -5.51 1.06
C VAL A 36 18.87 -4.63 1.39
N ASP A 37 19.24 -3.70 0.51
CA ASP A 37 20.33 -2.76 0.74
C ASP A 37 20.09 -1.90 1.99
N LEU A 38 18.87 -1.37 2.17
CA LEU A 38 18.52 -0.56 3.33
C LEU A 38 18.53 -1.36 4.63
N ILE A 39 18.01 -2.59 4.60
CA ILE A 39 17.98 -3.46 5.78
C ILE A 39 19.40 -3.93 6.15
N ALA A 40 20.30 -4.09 5.17
CA ALA A 40 21.67 -4.50 5.43
C ALA A 40 22.49 -3.47 6.24
N GLU A 41 22.03 -2.21 6.29
CA GLU A 41 22.65 -1.16 7.11
C GLU A 41 22.24 -1.22 8.59
N GLU A 42 21.13 -1.91 8.91
CA GLU A 42 20.63 -2.03 10.27
C GLU A 42 21.50 -2.95 11.13
N LYS A 43 21.60 -2.63 12.43
CA LYS A 43 22.42 -3.38 13.39
C LYS A 43 21.59 -3.82 14.58
N GLY A 44 21.61 -5.12 14.86
CA GLY A 44 20.85 -5.70 15.97
C GLY A 44 19.36 -5.84 15.64
N ASP A 45 18.52 -5.79 16.66
CA ASP A 45 17.08 -5.91 16.50
C ASP A 45 16.49 -4.57 16.03
N PHE A 46 15.72 -4.60 14.94
CA PHE A 46 15.06 -3.43 14.38
C PHE A 46 13.62 -3.77 13.94
N ASP A 47 12.78 -2.75 13.78
CA ASP A 47 11.44 -2.90 13.25
C ASP A 47 11.46 -2.91 11.71
N LEU A 48 11.09 -4.04 11.12
CA LEU A 48 11.03 -4.23 9.67
C LEU A 48 9.80 -3.57 9.02
N PHE A 49 8.74 -3.31 9.79
CA PHE A 49 7.45 -2.89 9.25
C PHE A 49 7.48 -1.55 8.47
N PRO A 50 8.22 -0.50 8.92
CA PRO A 50 8.36 0.74 8.16
C PRO A 50 9.04 0.56 6.80
N TYR A 51 10.02 -0.34 6.72
CA TYR A 51 10.74 -0.65 5.48
C TYR A 51 9.82 -1.31 4.45
N ILE A 52 9.06 -2.33 4.88
CA ILE A 52 8.08 -3.01 4.03
C ILE A 52 7.00 -2.03 3.55
N LYS A 53 6.49 -1.15 4.42
CA LYS A 53 5.49 -0.14 4.03
C LYS A 53 5.98 0.75 2.90
N ARG A 54 7.22 1.25 2.98
CA ARG A 54 7.81 2.11 1.95
C ARG A 54 8.08 1.35 0.65
N CYS A 55 8.58 0.11 0.75
CA CYS A 55 8.77 -0.76 -0.40
C CYS A 55 7.45 -1.05 -1.14
N ALA A 56 6.40 -1.42 -0.41
CA ALA A 56 5.07 -1.65 -0.98
C ALA A 56 4.50 -0.38 -1.65
N LEU A 57 4.77 0.80 -1.08
CA LEU A 57 4.35 2.07 -1.65
C LEU A 57 5.09 2.38 -2.96
N ASP A 58 6.41 2.21 -3.00
CA ASP A 58 7.18 2.40 -4.24
C ASP A 58 6.72 1.42 -5.34
N ILE A 59 6.47 0.17 -4.98
CA ILE A 59 5.97 -0.86 -5.89
C ILE A 59 4.62 -0.46 -6.50
N ILE A 60 3.62 -0.07 -5.70
CA ILE A 60 2.30 0.27 -6.25
C ILE A 60 2.34 1.56 -7.07
N CYS A 61 3.14 2.55 -6.65
CA CYS A 61 3.32 3.79 -7.39
C CYS A 61 3.95 3.55 -8.76
N GLU A 62 4.92 2.65 -8.82
CA GLU A 62 5.63 2.38 -10.06
C GLU A 62 4.84 1.45 -11.00
N THR A 63 4.20 0.41 -10.46
CA THR A 63 3.38 -0.52 -11.25
C THR A 63 2.08 0.09 -11.75
N ALA A 64 1.36 0.84 -10.90
CA ALA A 64 0.04 1.36 -11.25
C ALA A 64 0.06 2.79 -11.79
N MET A 65 1.00 3.63 -11.34
CA MET A 65 1.07 5.05 -11.73
C MET A 65 2.25 5.37 -12.66
N GLY A 66 3.15 4.41 -12.92
CA GLY A 66 4.31 4.61 -13.79
C GLY A 66 5.30 5.65 -13.26
N THR A 67 5.26 5.94 -11.95
CA THR A 67 6.09 6.97 -11.33
C THR A 67 6.90 6.42 -10.18
N SER A 68 8.18 6.77 -10.14
CA SER A 68 9.09 6.39 -9.06
C SER A 68 9.08 7.49 -8.00
N ILE A 69 8.48 7.21 -6.84
CA ILE A 69 8.41 8.17 -5.74
C ILE A 69 9.62 8.08 -4.80
N ASN A 70 10.40 7.01 -4.86
CA ASN A 70 11.60 6.77 -4.05
C ASN A 70 11.35 6.91 -2.53
N ALA A 71 10.19 6.43 -2.08
CA ALA A 71 9.78 6.48 -0.67
C ALA A 71 10.76 5.72 0.24
N GLN A 72 11.34 4.61 -0.25
CA GLN A 72 12.36 3.84 0.47
C GLN A 72 13.60 4.69 0.81
N LYS A 73 14.00 5.62 -0.07
CA LYS A 73 15.16 6.51 0.13
C LYS A 73 14.82 7.84 0.84
N GLY A 74 13.62 7.96 1.40
CA GLY A 74 13.18 9.14 2.15
C GLY A 74 12.68 10.31 1.29
N ALA A 75 12.46 10.10 -0.02
CA ALA A 75 11.79 11.06 -0.87
C ALA A 75 10.26 11.01 -0.67
N ASN A 76 9.56 12.08 -1.06
CA ASN A 76 8.08 12.15 -1.04
C ASN A 76 7.43 11.84 0.33
N ASN A 77 8.06 12.30 1.42
CA ASN A 77 7.57 12.12 2.78
C ASN A 77 6.14 12.65 3.01
N GLU A 78 5.69 13.66 2.26
CA GLU A 78 4.31 14.17 2.36
C GLU A 78 3.28 13.11 1.92
N TYR A 79 3.57 12.41 0.81
CA TYR A 79 2.70 11.33 0.32
C TYR A 79 2.69 10.14 1.28
N VAL A 80 3.86 9.74 1.80
CA VAL A 80 3.98 8.69 2.81
C VAL A 80 3.14 9.02 4.04
N ARG A 81 3.28 10.24 4.58
CA ARG A 81 2.50 10.71 5.75
C ARG A 81 1.00 10.78 5.47
N ALA A 82 0.60 11.20 4.27
CA ALA A 82 -0.80 11.26 3.88
C ALA A 82 -1.43 9.86 3.86
N VAL A 83 -0.71 8.88 3.30
CA VAL A 83 -1.15 7.46 3.28
C VAL A 83 -1.22 6.89 4.70
N GLU A 84 -0.21 7.12 5.53
CA GLU A 84 -0.21 6.68 6.93
C GLU A 84 -1.40 7.26 7.72
N ARG A 85 -1.68 8.55 7.54
CA ARG A 85 -2.82 9.22 8.18
C ARG A 85 -4.15 8.62 7.71
N LEU A 86 -4.28 8.36 6.41
CA LEU A 86 -5.48 7.73 5.86
C LEU A 86 -5.67 6.32 6.45
N SER A 87 -4.61 5.52 6.50
CA SER A 87 -4.65 4.18 7.09
C SER A 87 -5.05 4.21 8.57
N ALA A 88 -4.54 5.17 9.35
CA ALA A 88 -4.92 5.34 10.75
C ALA A 88 -6.42 5.68 10.90
N ILE A 89 -6.92 6.63 10.10
CA ILE A 89 -8.34 7.02 10.13
C ILE A 89 -9.26 5.85 9.75
N ILE A 90 -8.90 5.07 8.73
CA ILE A 90 -9.68 3.89 8.31
C ILE A 90 -9.70 2.85 9.43
N TRP A 91 -8.55 2.57 10.02
CA TRP A 91 -8.42 1.62 11.13
C TRP A 91 -9.24 2.03 12.35
N ASP A 92 -9.21 3.32 12.70
CA ASP A 92 -9.99 3.87 13.81
C ASP A 92 -11.50 3.80 13.53
N TYR A 93 -11.90 4.04 12.28
CA TYR A 93 -13.30 3.91 11.86
C TYR A 93 -13.78 2.45 11.95
N GLU A 94 -12.99 1.49 11.48
CA GLU A 94 -13.34 0.06 11.57
C GLU A 94 -13.48 -0.40 13.02
N ARG A 95 -12.57 0.02 13.90
CA ARG A 95 -12.67 -0.26 15.35
C ARG A 95 -13.86 0.44 16.02
N GLY A 96 -14.18 1.67 15.61
CA GLY A 96 -15.36 2.39 16.08
C GLY A 96 -16.68 1.77 15.61
N SER A 97 -16.68 1.16 14.42
CA SER A 97 -17.83 0.46 13.85
C SER A 97 -18.15 -0.85 14.59
N ASP A 98 -17.11 -1.57 15.03
CA ASP A 98 -17.24 -2.79 15.84
C ASP A 98 -17.64 -2.53 17.30
N GLY A 99 -17.58 -1.27 17.76
CA GLY A 99 -18.05 -0.84 19.07
C GLY A 99 -19.55 -0.64 19.16
N HIS A 100 -20.22 -0.26 18.06
CA HIS A 100 -21.64 0.12 18.09
C HIS A 100 -22.62 -1.07 18.03
N GLY A 101 -22.13 -2.31 17.86
CA GLY A 101 -22.92 -3.53 17.85
C GLY A 101 -23.12 -4.19 19.22
N ARG A 102 -22.43 -3.74 20.27
CA ARG A 102 -22.50 -4.37 21.61
C ARG A 102 -23.36 -3.64 22.63
N ASP A 103 -23.68 -2.36 22.40
CA ASP A 103 -24.45 -1.56 23.36
C ASP A 103 -25.98 -1.62 23.12
N ALA A 104 -26.43 -2.32 22.06
CA ALA A 104 -27.85 -2.45 21.71
C ALA A 104 -28.52 -3.77 22.19
N VAL A 105 -27.79 -4.65 22.91
CA VAL A 105 -28.31 -5.95 23.39
C VAL A 105 -28.41 -6.03 24.92
N THR A 106 -28.09 -4.95 25.64
CA THR A 106 -28.35 -4.85 27.08
C THR A 106 -29.25 -3.66 27.40
N ASN A 107 -30.54 -3.82 27.06
CA ASN A 107 -31.67 -3.42 27.91
C ASN A 107 -32.94 -4.13 27.44
#